data_AF-A0A098R442-F1
#
_entry.id   AF-A0A098R442-F1
#
_cell.length_a   1.000
_cell.length_b   1.000
_cell.length_c   1.000
_cell.angle_alpha   90.00
_cell.angle_beta   90.00
_cell.angle_gamma   90.00
#
_symmetry.space_group_name_H-M   'P 1'
#
loop_
_entity.id
_entity.type
_entity.pdbx_description
1 polymer ?
#
loop_
_entity_poly.entity_id
_entity_poly.type
_entity_poly.pdbx_seq_one_letter_code
_entity_poly.pdbx_strand_id
1 'polypeptide(L)'
;MELLTGTAVQGNTVALRATQQGHFGITEQETTGEVSGFGKMLMNSLQEVSSYQNEASDLSVQALVNPESVEAHDVTIAMAKANLSLSIAKNVVDRVIQGYKDITNLR
;
A
#
# COMPACT_ATOMS: atom_id res chain seq x y z
N MET A 1 14.65 -52.17 -41.93
CA MET A 1 13.66 -51.15 -41.52
C MET A 1 14.44 -50.09 -40.78
N GLU A 2 14.93 -49.11 -41.54
CA GLU A 2 15.91 -48.11 -41.08
C GLU A 2 15.16 -46.96 -40.41
N LEU A 3 15.29 -46.87 -39.08
CA LEU A 3 14.60 -45.86 -38.29
C LEU A 3 15.32 -44.51 -38.47
N LEU A 4 14.57 -43.51 -38.90
CA LEU A 4 15.06 -42.17 -39.16
C LEU A 4 15.78 -41.63 -37.91
N THR A 5 17.08 -41.39 -38.02
CA THR A 5 17.90 -40.76 -36.98
C THR A 5 17.32 -39.38 -36.65
N GLY A 6 17.18 -39.04 -35.37
CA GLY A 6 16.50 -37.84 -34.86
C GLY A 6 17.06 -36.48 -35.33
N THR A 7 18.06 -36.48 -36.20
CA THR A 7 18.63 -35.33 -36.91
C THR A 7 17.96 -35.04 -38.25
N ALA A 8 17.09 -35.93 -38.78
CA ALA A 8 16.48 -35.78 -40.10
C ALA A 8 15.17 -34.96 -40.12
N VAL A 9 14.65 -34.52 -38.98
CA VAL A 9 13.41 -33.73 -38.91
C VAL A 9 13.76 -32.27 -38.69
N GLN A 10 13.92 -31.53 -39.79
CA GLN A 10 13.97 -30.07 -39.74
C GLN A 10 12.55 -29.53 -39.70
N GLY A 11 12.07 -29.20 -38.50
CA GLY A 11 10.78 -28.53 -38.31
C GLY A 11 10.81 -27.13 -38.91
N ASN A 12 9.73 -26.73 -39.59
CA ASN A 12 9.62 -25.41 -40.18
C ASN A 12 9.42 -24.38 -39.05
N THR A 13 10.40 -23.51 -38.81
CA THR A 13 10.29 -22.44 -37.81
C THR A 13 9.41 -21.33 -38.36
N VAL A 14 8.15 -21.28 -37.94
CA VAL A 14 7.22 -20.21 -38.32
C VAL A 14 7.50 -19.01 -37.42
N ALA A 15 8.12 -17.96 -37.98
CA ALA A 15 8.26 -16.70 -37.28
C ALA A 15 6.90 -15.99 -37.20
N LEU A 16 6.24 -16.07 -36.04
CA LEU A 16 5.00 -15.34 -35.79
C LEU A 16 5.33 -13.85 -35.75
N ARG A 17 4.91 -13.10 -36.77
CA ARG A 17 5.03 -11.64 -36.77
C ARG A 17 3.96 -11.08 -35.83
N ALA A 18 4.38 -10.55 -34.69
CA ALA A 18 3.48 -9.86 -33.77
C ALA A 18 2.92 -8.60 -34.45
N THR A 19 1.59 -8.51 -34.55
CA THR A 19 0.90 -7.31 -35.05
C THR A 19 0.96 -6.16 -34.04
N GLN A 20 1.20 -6.46 -32.75
CA GLN A 20 1.40 -5.48 -31.68
C GLN A 20 2.49 -5.94 -30.72
N GLN A 21 3.40 -5.02 -30.41
CA GLN A 21 4.64 -5.27 -29.66
C GLN A 21 4.42 -5.69 -28.20
N GLY A 22 3.21 -5.50 -27.65
CA GLY A 22 2.90 -5.81 -26.24
C GLY A 22 2.24 -7.17 -25.97
N HIS A 23 2.04 -8.01 -27.00
CA HIS A 23 1.27 -9.26 -26.83
C HIS A 23 2.13 -10.51 -26.59
N PHE A 24 3.44 -10.47 -26.90
CA PHE A 24 4.35 -11.59 -26.64
C PHE A 24 5.50 -11.14 -25.75
N GLY A 25 5.39 -11.56 -24.50
CA GLY A 25 6.28 -11.18 -23.43
C GLY A 25 5.43 -10.95 -22.21
N ILE A 26 5.29 -11.98 -21.38
CA ILE A 26 5.45 -11.71 -19.96
C ILE A 26 6.80 -11.01 -19.86
N THR A 27 6.77 -9.68 -19.94
CA THR A 27 7.82 -8.91 -19.31
C THR A 27 7.60 -9.29 -17.86
N GLU A 28 8.40 -10.22 -17.35
CA GLU A 28 8.74 -10.19 -15.94
C GLU A 28 9.30 -8.79 -15.75
N GLN A 29 8.39 -7.86 -15.50
CA GLN A 29 8.73 -6.63 -14.85
C GLN A 29 9.22 -7.16 -13.51
N GLU A 30 10.53 -7.35 -13.41
CA GLU A 30 11.19 -7.50 -12.14
C GLU A 30 10.75 -6.28 -11.37
N THR A 31 9.72 -6.47 -10.54
CA THR A 31 9.50 -5.62 -9.42
C THR A 31 10.67 -5.96 -8.50
N THR A 32 11.83 -5.38 -8.79
CA THR A 32 12.73 -4.86 -7.76
C THR A 32 12.01 -3.73 -7.02
N GLY A 33 10.73 -3.95 -6.68
CA GLY A 33 9.96 -3.16 -5.76
C GLY A 33 10.42 -3.65 -4.41
N GLU A 34 11.50 -3.04 -3.97
CA GLU A 34 11.92 -2.97 -2.60
C GLU A 34 10.71 -3.20 -1.66
N VAL A 35 10.85 -4.09 -0.69
CA VAL A 35 9.86 -4.35 0.38
C VAL A 35 9.53 -3.05 1.18
N SER A 36 10.10 -1.90 0.81
CA SER A 36 9.83 -0.57 1.35
C SER A 36 8.41 -0.04 1.09
N GLY A 37 7.61 -0.66 0.21
CA GLY A 37 6.26 -0.17 -0.12
C GLY A 37 5.29 -0.11 1.07
N PHE A 38 5.13 -1.22 1.81
CA PHE A 38 4.23 -1.25 2.96
C PHE A 38 4.72 -0.39 4.12
N GLY A 39 6.02 -0.46 4.45
CA GLY A 39 6.60 0.34 5.53
C GLY A 39 6.47 1.84 5.27
N LYS A 40 6.71 2.28 4.03
CA LYS A 40 6.52 3.66 3.61
C LYS A 40 5.04 4.07 3.66
N MET A 41 4.14 3.23 3.16
CA MET A 41 2.70 3.48 3.24
C MET A 41 2.25 3.62 4.70
N LEU A 42 2.65 2.69 5.57
CA LEU A 42 2.32 2.73 6.99
C LEU A 42 2.86 4.00 7.64
N MET A 43 4.12 4.36 7.37
CA MET A 43 4.72 5.57 7.93
C MET A 43 4.02 6.84 7.45
N ASN A 44 3.58 6.88 6.19
CA ASN A 44 2.77 7.97 5.66
C ASN A 44 1.41 8.04 6.36
N SER A 45 0.74 6.91 6.56
CA SER A 45 -0.54 6.87 7.29
C SER A 45 -0.40 7.31 8.76
N LEU A 46 0.71 6.98 9.43
CA LEU A 46 0.98 7.47 10.78
C LEU A 46 1.20 8.98 10.83
N GLN A 47 1.91 9.54 9.84
CA GLN A 47 2.04 11.00 9.69
C GLN A 47 0.69 11.66 9.43
N GLU A 48 -0.17 11.03 8.64
CA GLU A 48 -1.52 11.51 8.37
C GLU A 48 -2.40 11.55 9.63
N VAL A 49 -2.33 10.50 10.46
CA VAL A 49 -2.98 10.48 11.79
C VAL A 49 -2.48 11.62 12.68
N SER A 50 -1.17 11.92 12.65
CA SER A 50 -0.61 13.07 13.36
C SER A 50 -1.14 14.40 12.82
N SER A 51 -1.27 14.52 11.49
CA SER A 51 -1.82 15.71 10.85
C SER A 51 -3.26 15.96 11.28
N TYR A 52 -4.11 14.92 11.32
CA TYR A 52 -5.49 15.05 11.77
C TYR A 52 -5.62 15.47 13.24
N GLN A 53 -4.72 15.00 14.10
CA GLN A 53 -4.69 15.43 15.51
C GLN A 53 -4.32 16.91 15.64
N ASN A 54 -3.32 17.37 14.88
CA ASN A 54 -2.92 18.77 14.87
C ASN A 54 -4.03 19.67 14.31
N GLU A 55 -4.63 19.29 13.18
CA GLU A 55 -5.76 20.02 12.58
C GLU A 55 -6.93 20.16 13.55
N ALA A 56 -7.33 19.07 14.23
CA ALA A 56 -8.39 19.13 15.22
C ALA A 56 -8.03 20.04 16.41
N SER A 57 -6.76 20.04 16.84
CA SER A 57 -6.26 20.93 17.89
C SER A 57 -6.30 22.40 17.44
N ASP A 58 -5.81 22.70 16.25
CA ASP A 58 -5.75 24.05 15.70
C ASP A 58 -7.16 24.63 15.52
N LEU A 59 -8.08 23.87 14.95
CA LEU A 59 -9.49 24.27 14.82
C LEU A 59 -10.17 24.47 16.18
N SER A 60 -9.85 23.63 17.18
CA SER A 60 -10.37 23.80 18.54
C SER A 60 -9.86 25.09 19.19
N VAL A 61 -8.59 25.40 19.03
CA VAL A 61 -7.99 26.66 19.52
C VAL A 61 -8.61 27.85 18.80
N GLN A 62 -8.75 27.77 17.48
CA GLN A 62 -9.29 28.86 16.68
C GLN A 62 -10.77 29.12 16.99
N ALA A 63 -11.57 28.08 17.22
CA ALA A 63 -12.96 28.21 17.66
C ALA A 63 -13.08 28.87 19.05
N LEU A 64 -12.09 28.71 19.93
CA LEU A 64 -12.06 29.37 21.24
C LEU A 64 -11.62 30.84 21.15
N VAL A 65 -10.63 31.14 20.32
CA VAL A 65 -10.04 32.49 20.18
C VAL A 65 -10.89 33.39 19.29
N ASN A 66 -11.42 32.85 18.20
CA ASN A 66 -12.24 33.58 17.24
C ASN A 66 -13.40 32.70 16.72
N PRO A 67 -14.49 32.58 17.50
CA PRO A 67 -15.60 31.68 17.20
C PRO A 67 -16.34 32.00 15.90
N GLU A 68 -16.26 33.23 15.38
CA GLU A 68 -16.91 33.61 14.11
C GLU A 68 -16.09 33.22 12.88
N SER A 69 -14.82 32.83 13.08
CA SER A 69 -13.93 32.43 11.99
C SER A 69 -13.93 30.93 11.68
N VAL A 70 -14.63 30.12 12.48
CA VAL A 70 -14.66 28.65 12.34
C VAL A 70 -16.07 28.15 12.54
N GLU A 71 -16.52 27.27 11.66
CA GLU A 71 -17.82 26.61 11.80
C GLU A 71 -17.72 25.50 12.87
N ALA A 72 -18.62 25.51 13.86
CA ALA A 72 -18.53 24.57 14.99
C ALA A 72 -18.60 23.08 14.57
N HIS A 73 -19.21 22.79 13.43
CA HIS A 73 -19.28 21.44 12.90
C HIS A 73 -17.95 20.97 12.29
N ASP A 74 -17.14 21.87 11.75
CA ASP A 74 -15.81 21.52 11.22
C ASP A 74 -14.88 21.07 12.34
N VAL A 75 -14.92 21.74 13.49
CA VAL A 75 -14.19 21.32 14.70
C VAL A 75 -14.61 19.91 15.11
N THR A 76 -15.92 19.65 15.12
CA THR A 76 -16.47 18.34 15.50
C THR A 76 -16.06 17.25 14.50
N ILE A 77 -16.11 17.55 13.19
CA ILE A 77 -15.68 16.62 12.13
C ILE A 77 -14.18 16.34 12.25
N ALA A 78 -13.36 17.37 12.45
CA ALA A 78 -11.92 17.22 12.62
C ALA A 78 -11.60 16.36 13.85
N MET A 79 -12.25 16.62 14.99
CA MET A 79 -12.13 15.80 16.19
C MET A 79 -12.55 14.34 15.96
N ALA A 80 -13.68 14.11 15.26
CA ALA A 80 -14.14 12.77 14.93
C ALA A 80 -13.15 12.04 14.03
N LYS A 81 -12.61 12.72 13.01
CA LYS A 81 -11.59 12.18 12.11
C LYS A 81 -10.31 11.82 12.86
N ALA A 82 -9.81 12.72 13.71
CA ALA A 82 -8.61 12.48 14.51
C ALA A 82 -8.77 11.26 15.42
N ASN A 83 -9.88 11.17 16.16
CA ASN A 83 -10.17 10.05 17.05
C ASN A 83 -10.33 8.72 16.32
N LEU A 84 -11.05 8.71 15.19
CA LEU A 84 -11.23 7.51 14.37
C LEU A 84 -9.89 7.03 13.80
N SER A 85 -9.12 7.92 13.19
CA SER A 85 -7.82 7.61 12.60
C SER A 85 -6.84 7.09 13.65
N LEU A 86 -6.79 7.69 14.84
CA LEU A 86 -5.97 7.20 15.95
C LEU A 86 -6.41 5.81 16.42
N SER A 87 -7.72 5.58 16.53
CA SER A 87 -8.27 4.27 16.92
C SER A 87 -7.87 3.18 15.91
N ILE A 88 -7.96 3.47 14.61
CA ILE A 88 -7.52 2.56 13.55
C ILE A 88 -6.02 2.29 13.67
N ALA A 89 -5.19 3.33 13.81
CA ALA A 89 -3.74 3.20 13.96
C ALA A 89 -3.37 2.32 15.16
N LYS A 90 -4.02 2.52 16.30
CA LYS A 90 -3.83 1.69 17.50
C LYS A 90 -4.14 0.22 17.21
N ASN A 91 -5.27 -0.08 16.57
CA ASN A 91 -5.62 -1.46 16.22
C ASN A 91 -4.56 -2.13 15.32
N VAL A 92 -4.01 -1.39 14.36
CA VAL A 92 -2.93 -1.90 13.50
C VAL A 92 -1.68 -2.19 14.31
N VAL A 93 -1.24 -1.26 15.16
CA VAL A 93 -0.07 -1.45 16.03
C VAL A 93 -0.26 -2.64 16.97
N ASP A 94 -1.42 -2.76 17.60
CA ASP A 94 -1.77 -3.89 18.46
C ASP A 94 -1.64 -5.22 17.69
N ARG A 95 -2.13 -5.27 16.44
CA ARG A 95 -2.02 -6.46 15.58
C ARG A 95 -0.59 -6.79 15.18
N VAL A 96 0.25 -5.79 14.91
CA VAL A 96 1.67 -5.98 14.60
C VAL A 96 2.42 -6.53 15.81
N ILE A 97 2.18 -5.97 17.00
CA ILE A 97 2.77 -6.45 18.25
C ILE A 97 2.35 -7.90 18.52
N GLN A 98 1.06 -8.22 18.34
CA GLN A 98 0.57 -9.58 18.50
C GLN A 98 1.23 -10.55 17.51
N GLY A 99 1.30 -10.19 16.22
CA GLY A 99 1.96 -11.02 15.21
C GLY A 99 3.44 -11.27 15.52
N TYR A 100 4.15 -10.27 16.03
CA TYR A 100 5.53 -10.43 16.47
C TYR A 100 5.66 -11.42 17.64
N LYS A 101 4.78 -11.31 18.64
CA LYS A 101 4.73 -12.25 19.77
C LYS A 101 4.43 -13.67 19.30
N ASP A 102 3.47 -13.83 18.40
CA ASP A 102 3.06 -15.15 17.88
C ASP A 102 4.21 -15.83 17.14
N ILE A 103 4.96 -15.11 16.30
CA ILE A 103 6.15 -15.63 15.61
C ILE A 103 7.25 -16.03 16.60
N THR A 104 7.45 -15.24 17.65
CA THR A 104 8.51 -15.48 18.65
C THR A 104 8.17 -16.65 19.58
N ASN A 105 6.91 -16.78 19.98
CA ASN A 105 6.43 -17.83 20.89
C ASN A 105 6.17 -19.18 20.20
N LEU A 106 6.15 -19.24 18.86
CA LEU A 106 6.04 -20.50 18.11
C LEU A 106 7.31 -21.37 18.18
N ARG A 107 8.35 -20.92 18.89
CA ARG A 107 9.61 -21.65 19.11
C ARG A 107 9.59 -22.52 20.35
#